data_AF-A0A963GPT8-F1
#
_entry.id   AF-A0A963GPT8-F1
#
_cell.length_a   1.000
_cell.length_b   1.000
_cell.length_c   1.000
_cell.angle_alpha   90.00
_cell.angle_beta   90.00
_cell.angle_gamma   90.00
#
_symmetry.space_group_name_H-M   'P 1'
#
loop_
_entity.id
_entity.type
_entity.pdbx_description
1 polymer ?
#
loop_
_entity_poly.entity_id
_entity_poly.type
_entity_poly.pdbx_seq_one_letter_code
_entity_poly.pdbx_strand_id
1 'polypeptide(L)'
;MNSNRIQRVAVVLAAGVLMSTSALAADPERRAERLDERGDRIETRLDRRGERIEERRDARGNRIEKRFDHRADRAEEAGHDGLAKRLKKKGDAVDAGLDRSGDRADKRLDRRGERINDRLDRRAERVSRRAEQ
;
A
#
# COMPACT_ATOMS: atom_id res chain seq x y z
N MET A 1 -65.93 59.33 -10.81
CA MET A 1 -66.60 58.26 -10.04
C MET A 1 -65.89 56.96 -10.42
N ASN A 2 -65.02 56.32 -9.64
CA ASN A 2 -64.94 56.23 -8.19
C ASN A 2 -63.49 56.29 -7.70
N SER A 3 -63.33 56.97 -6.57
CA SER A 3 -62.09 57.11 -5.81
C SER A 3 -61.75 55.85 -5.00
N ASN A 4 -60.47 55.78 -4.66
CA ASN A 4 -59.90 55.21 -3.43
C ASN A 4 -59.86 53.69 -3.28
N ARG A 5 -58.66 53.11 -3.47
CA ARG A 5 -57.90 52.44 -2.39
C ARG A 5 -56.39 52.56 -2.60
N ILE A 6 -55.85 53.76 -2.31
CA ILE A 6 -54.46 53.92 -1.88
C ILE A 6 -54.40 53.49 -0.41
N GLN A 7 -53.93 52.28 -0.13
CA GLN A 7 -53.30 51.79 1.12
C GLN A 7 -52.73 50.41 0.73
N ARG A 8 -51.43 50.08 0.74
CA ARG A 8 -50.39 50.31 1.76
C ARG A 8 -49.01 50.26 1.12
N VAL A 9 -48.13 51.02 1.77
CA VAL A 9 -46.72 51.29 1.49
C VAL A 9 -45.81 50.13 1.92
N ALA A 10 -44.69 49.98 1.22
CA ALA A 10 -43.36 49.55 1.67
C ALA A 10 -42.98 48.06 1.87
N VAL A 11 -41.97 47.66 1.06
CA VAL A 11 -40.61 47.21 1.46
C VAL A 11 -40.42 45.77 2.00
N VAL A 12 -39.27 45.18 1.58
CA VAL A 12 -38.59 43.92 1.97
C VAL A 12 -39.28 42.63 1.49
N LEU A 13 -38.66 41.59 0.90
CA LEU A 13 -37.32 40.98 1.05
C LEU A 13 -36.91 40.28 -0.25
N ALA A 14 -35.62 40.39 -0.58
CA ALA A 14 -34.93 39.51 -1.50
C ALA A 14 -35.16 38.04 -1.11
N ALA A 15 -35.79 37.25 -1.98
CA ALA A 15 -36.00 35.83 -1.78
C ALA A 15 -35.40 35.05 -2.95
N GLY A 16 -34.15 34.65 -2.76
CA GLY A 16 -33.71 33.31 -3.14
C GLY A 16 -33.46 33.03 -4.62
N VAL A 17 -32.65 33.84 -5.31
CA VAL A 17 -31.78 33.28 -6.35
C VAL A 17 -30.52 32.81 -5.63
N LEU A 18 -30.47 31.53 -5.30
CA LEU A 18 -29.28 30.72 -5.00
C LEU A 18 -29.82 29.46 -4.34
N MET A 19 -29.79 28.34 -5.06
CA MET A 19 -29.71 26.96 -4.56
C MET A 19 -30.06 26.05 -5.74
N SER A 20 -29.27 26.14 -6.81
CA SER A 20 -29.10 25.04 -7.75
C SER A 20 -27.66 24.59 -7.63
N THR A 21 -27.43 23.27 -7.61
CA THR A 21 -26.14 22.54 -7.70
C THR A 21 -25.57 21.83 -6.45
N SER A 22 -26.38 21.43 -5.48
CA SER A 22 -25.89 20.53 -4.40
C SER A 22 -25.67 19.06 -4.81
N ALA A 23 -25.89 18.69 -6.08
CA ALA A 23 -25.58 17.35 -6.60
C ALA A 23 -24.18 17.24 -7.27
N LEU A 24 -23.45 18.34 -7.45
CA LEU A 24 -22.12 18.35 -8.08
C LEU A 24 -20.94 18.52 -7.09
N ALA A 25 -21.22 18.94 -5.86
CA ALA A 25 -20.24 19.08 -4.79
C ALA A 25 -20.14 17.77 -3.97
N ALA A 26 -19.56 16.71 -4.55
CA ALA A 26 -19.04 15.65 -3.68
C ALA A 26 -17.86 16.24 -2.91
N ASP A 27 -18.11 16.51 -1.62
CA ASP A 27 -17.24 17.11 -0.62
C ASP A 27 -15.76 16.70 -0.81
N PRO A 28 -14.85 17.66 -1.04
CA PRO A 28 -13.41 17.39 -1.21
C PRO A 28 -12.81 16.62 -0.05
N GLU A 29 -13.27 16.85 1.18
CA GLU A 29 -12.77 16.15 2.36
C GLU A 29 -13.10 14.66 2.27
N ARG A 30 -14.34 14.32 1.91
CA ARG A 30 -14.75 12.93 1.67
C ARG A 30 -13.98 12.27 0.53
N ARG A 31 -13.48 13.03 -0.45
CA ARG A 31 -12.65 12.50 -1.54
C ARG A 31 -11.21 12.26 -1.09
N ALA A 32 -10.65 13.14 -0.26
CA ALA A 32 -9.34 12.96 0.35
C ALA A 32 -9.35 11.74 1.29
N GLU A 33 -10.34 11.63 2.17
CA GLU A 33 -10.54 10.49 3.09
C GLU A 33 -10.62 9.15 2.33
N ARG A 34 -11.30 9.11 1.19
CA ARG A 34 -11.34 7.91 0.32
C ARG A 34 -10.01 7.56 -0.31
N LEU A 35 -9.13 8.53 -0.55
CA LEU A 35 -7.78 8.28 -1.07
C LEU A 35 -6.87 7.74 0.03
N ASP A 36 -7.00 8.23 1.25
CA ASP A 36 -6.28 7.75 2.43
C ASP A 36 -6.69 6.31 2.75
N GLU A 37 -7.99 6.02 2.84
CA GLU A 37 -8.51 4.66 3.05
C GLU A 37 -8.09 3.70 1.91
N ARG A 38 -7.86 4.23 0.70
CA ARG A 38 -7.31 3.45 -0.40
C ARG A 38 -5.81 3.21 -0.23
N GLY A 39 -5.06 4.17 0.30
CA GLY A 39 -3.65 4.03 0.68
C GLY A 39 -3.46 2.91 1.68
N ASP A 40 -4.19 2.97 2.80
CA ASP A 40 -4.12 1.97 3.88
C ASP A 40 -4.41 0.55 3.38
N ARG A 41 -5.41 0.41 2.50
CA ARG A 41 -5.75 -0.89 1.88
C ARG A 41 -4.64 -1.41 0.96
N ILE A 42 -3.91 -0.51 0.31
CA ILE A 42 -2.78 -0.89 -0.55
C ILE A 42 -1.59 -1.31 0.31
N GLU A 43 -1.26 -0.54 1.35
CA GLU A 43 -0.21 -0.85 2.33
C GLU A 43 -0.44 -2.23 2.95
N THR A 44 -1.63 -2.44 3.55
CA THR A 44 -2.03 -3.74 4.12
C THR A 44 -1.90 -4.90 3.11
N ARG A 45 -2.18 -4.65 1.82
CA ARG A 45 -2.03 -5.68 0.77
C ARG A 45 -0.57 -5.95 0.41
N LEU A 46 0.28 -4.93 0.47
CA LEU A 46 1.71 -5.08 0.22
C LEU A 46 2.37 -5.83 1.38
N ASP A 47 2.01 -5.53 2.63
CA ASP A 47 2.55 -6.19 3.82
C ASP A 47 2.22 -7.67 3.83
N ARG A 48 0.92 -8.02 3.71
CA ARG A 48 0.47 -9.42 3.60
C ARG A 48 1.11 -10.15 2.43
N ARG A 49 1.45 -9.44 1.36
CA ARG A 49 2.15 -10.03 0.22
C ARG A 49 3.63 -10.25 0.54
N GLY A 50 4.26 -9.33 1.25
CA GLY A 50 5.62 -9.44 1.78
C GLY A 50 5.76 -10.67 2.67
N GLU A 51 4.92 -10.76 3.71
CA GLU A 51 4.89 -11.89 4.65
C GLU A 51 4.76 -13.24 3.93
N ARG A 52 3.85 -13.35 2.96
CA ARG A 52 3.68 -14.59 2.18
C ARG A 52 4.88 -14.94 1.30
N ILE A 53 5.66 -13.95 0.88
CA ILE A 53 6.89 -14.17 0.11
C ILE A 53 8.00 -14.62 1.04
N GLU A 54 8.12 -14.01 2.21
CA GLU A 54 9.06 -14.36 3.28
C GLU A 54 8.83 -15.81 3.74
N GLU A 55 7.62 -16.15 4.15
CA GLU A 55 7.26 -17.52 4.60
C GLU A 55 7.60 -18.59 3.54
N ARG A 56 7.32 -18.30 2.26
CA ARG A 56 7.66 -19.21 1.15
C ARG A 56 9.17 -19.33 0.94
N ARG A 57 9.93 -18.27 1.17
CA ARG A 57 11.39 -18.28 1.06
C ARG A 57 12.01 -19.06 2.20
N ASP A 58 11.57 -18.86 3.43
CA ASP A 58 12.07 -19.57 4.61
C ASP A 58 11.79 -21.06 4.51
N ALA A 59 10.56 -21.43 4.14
CA ALA A 59 10.19 -22.83 3.91
C ALA A 59 11.06 -23.48 2.81
N ARG A 60 11.45 -22.71 1.80
CA ARG A 60 12.35 -23.17 0.74
C ARG A 60 13.80 -23.27 1.22
N GLY A 61 14.29 -22.30 2.00
CA GLY A 61 15.61 -22.29 2.61
C GLY A 61 15.81 -23.51 3.49
N ASN A 62 14.91 -23.71 4.46
CA ASN A 62 14.88 -24.87 5.35
C ASN A 62 14.89 -26.21 4.60
N ARG A 63 14.17 -26.30 3.46
CA ARG A 63 14.17 -27.53 2.65
C ARG A 63 15.51 -27.75 1.94
N ILE A 64 16.18 -26.69 1.53
CA ILE A 64 17.48 -26.78 0.86
C ILE A 64 18.57 -27.14 1.87
N GLU A 65 18.59 -26.49 3.03
CA GLU A 65 19.49 -26.77 4.15
C GLU A 65 19.44 -28.25 4.53
N LYS A 66 18.24 -28.76 4.88
CA LYS A 66 18.02 -30.19 5.21
C LYS A 66 18.53 -31.15 4.13
N ARG A 67 18.45 -30.77 2.85
CA ARG A 67 18.97 -31.59 1.75
C ARG A 67 20.49 -31.57 1.67
N PHE A 68 21.13 -30.46 2.00
CA PHE A 68 22.59 -30.38 2.04
C PHE A 68 23.15 -31.11 3.26
N ASP A 69 22.52 -30.97 4.42
CA ASP A 69 22.91 -31.68 5.64
C ASP A 69 22.81 -33.18 5.44
N HIS A 70 21.66 -33.69 4.99
CA HIS A 70 21.49 -35.12 4.78
C HIS A 70 22.49 -35.69 3.76
N ARG A 71 22.85 -34.91 2.73
CA ARG A 71 23.89 -35.31 1.76
C ARG A 71 25.29 -35.28 2.38
N ALA A 72 25.56 -34.32 3.27
CA ALA A 72 26.83 -34.22 3.96
C ALA A 72 27.01 -35.38 4.93
N ASP A 73 25.98 -35.73 5.70
CA ASP A 73 26.00 -36.86 6.63
C ASP A 73 26.24 -38.18 5.88
N ARG A 74 25.55 -38.39 4.76
CA ARG A 74 25.78 -39.57 3.89
C ARG A 74 27.19 -39.62 3.30
N ALA A 75 27.79 -38.47 3.03
CA ALA A 75 29.18 -38.40 2.56
C ALA A 75 30.15 -38.71 3.70
N GLU A 76 29.88 -38.23 4.92
CA GLU A 76 30.66 -38.49 6.12
C GLU A 76 30.62 -39.98 6.50
N GLU A 77 29.43 -40.60 6.49
CA GLU A 77 29.25 -42.05 6.68
C GLU A 77 30.02 -42.90 5.65
N ALA A 78 30.20 -42.38 4.43
CA ALA A 78 30.97 -43.04 3.37
C ALA A 78 32.48 -42.75 3.44
N GLY A 79 32.96 -42.01 4.45
CA GLY A 79 34.37 -41.63 4.61
C GLY A 79 34.82 -40.51 3.67
N HIS A 80 33.88 -39.73 3.12
CA HIS A 80 34.15 -38.62 2.20
C HIS A 80 34.08 -37.25 2.91
N ASP A 81 34.89 -37.05 3.94
CA ASP A 81 34.88 -35.83 4.78
C ASP A 81 35.05 -34.53 3.98
N GLY A 82 35.88 -34.55 2.93
CA GLY A 82 36.10 -33.40 2.05
C GLY A 82 34.84 -33.03 1.25
N LEU A 83 34.04 -34.02 0.84
CA LEU A 83 32.77 -33.81 0.18
C LEU A 83 31.72 -33.31 1.18
N ALA A 84 31.67 -33.90 2.38
CA ALA A 84 30.77 -33.49 3.44
C ALA A 84 30.96 -32.00 3.80
N LYS A 85 32.21 -31.56 4.00
CA LYS A 85 32.53 -30.14 4.25
C LYS A 85 32.10 -29.22 3.10
N ARG A 86 32.31 -29.66 1.85
CA ARG A 86 31.88 -28.89 0.67
C ARG A 86 30.36 -28.77 0.58
N LEU A 87 29.62 -29.81 0.96
CA LEU A 87 28.16 -29.82 0.97
C LEU A 87 27.59 -28.90 2.06
N LYS A 88 28.12 -28.96 3.28
CA LYS A 88 27.78 -28.04 4.39
C LYS A 88 27.98 -26.58 3.96
N LYS A 89 29.19 -26.23 3.50
CA LYS A 89 29.50 -24.88 3.00
C LYS A 89 28.59 -24.42 1.85
N LYS A 90 28.14 -25.35 1.00
CA LYS A 90 27.22 -25.03 -0.10
C LYS A 90 25.81 -24.78 0.43
N GLY A 91 25.37 -25.49 1.47
CA GLY A 91 24.15 -25.19 2.22
C GLY A 91 24.16 -23.76 2.73
N ASP A 92 25.17 -23.41 3.53
CA ASP A 92 25.35 -22.07 4.11
C ASP A 92 25.35 -20.96 3.03
N ALA A 93 26.05 -21.21 1.91
CA ALA A 93 26.13 -20.24 0.82
C ALA A 93 24.78 -20.01 0.11
N VAL A 94 23.93 -21.04 0.04
CA VAL A 94 22.59 -20.92 -0.51
C VAL A 94 21.69 -20.17 0.47
N ASP A 95 21.78 -20.48 1.76
CA ASP A 95 21.02 -19.82 2.82
C ASP A 95 21.29 -18.32 2.85
N ALA A 96 22.57 -17.92 2.94
CA ALA A 96 22.98 -16.52 2.83
C ALA A 96 22.61 -15.86 1.48
N GLY A 97 22.40 -16.66 0.43
CA GLY A 97 21.89 -16.19 -0.86
C GLY A 97 20.40 -15.87 -0.83
N LEU A 98 19.62 -16.65 -0.07
CA LEU A 98 18.19 -16.44 0.13
C LEU A 98 17.94 -15.21 1.02
N ASP A 99 18.69 -15.03 2.10
CA ASP A 99 18.58 -13.85 2.98
C ASP A 99 18.79 -12.55 2.20
N ARG A 100 19.89 -12.47 1.43
CA ARG A 100 20.17 -11.31 0.58
C ARG A 100 19.09 -11.07 -0.47
N SER A 101 18.41 -12.11 -0.93
CA SER A 101 17.27 -12.00 -1.84
C SER A 101 16.00 -11.53 -1.11
N GLY A 102 15.83 -11.95 0.15
CA GLY A 102 14.94 -11.42 1.18
C GLY A 102 15.01 -9.90 1.24
N ASP A 103 16.12 -9.40 1.77
CA ASP A 103 16.40 -7.97 1.96
C ASP A 103 16.14 -7.11 0.72
N ARG A 104 16.50 -7.63 -0.47
CA ARG A 104 16.29 -6.93 -1.74
C ARG A 104 14.82 -6.80 -2.10
N ALA A 105 14.02 -7.82 -1.80
CA ALA A 105 12.58 -7.78 -2.03
C ALA A 105 11.90 -6.81 -1.08
N ASP A 106 12.28 -6.82 0.20
CA ASP A 106 11.69 -5.94 1.22
C ASP A 106 11.95 -4.48 0.87
N LYS A 107 13.21 -4.12 0.62
CA LYS A 107 13.60 -2.80 0.12
C LYS A 107 12.87 -2.39 -1.17
N ARG A 108 12.42 -3.35 -1.98
CA ARG A 108 11.66 -3.06 -3.21
C ARG A 108 10.18 -2.87 -2.92
N LEU A 109 9.63 -3.55 -1.92
CA LEU A 109 8.27 -3.37 -1.44
C LEU A 109 8.14 -2.02 -0.73
N ASP A 110 9.08 -1.66 0.14
CA ASP A 110 9.10 -0.37 0.86
C ASP A 110 9.07 0.80 -0.11
N ARG A 111 10.04 0.85 -1.05
CA ARG A 111 10.10 1.89 -2.10
C ARG A 111 8.83 1.93 -2.96
N ARG A 112 8.14 0.79 -3.10
CA ARG A 112 6.88 0.74 -3.85
C ARG A 112 5.73 1.31 -3.01
N GLY A 113 5.70 1.05 -1.71
CA GLY A 113 4.78 1.66 -0.75
C GLY A 113 4.93 3.17 -0.75
N GLU A 114 6.15 3.67 -0.53
CA GLU A 114 6.48 5.11 -0.55
C GLU A 114 5.98 5.79 -1.85
N ARG A 115 6.28 5.21 -3.01
CA ARG A 115 5.83 5.75 -4.31
C ARG A 115 4.31 5.79 -4.47
N ILE A 116 3.58 4.92 -3.77
CA ILE A 116 2.12 4.91 -3.80
C ILE A 116 1.59 6.01 -2.88
N ASN A 117 2.14 6.15 -1.68
CA ASN A 117 1.81 7.22 -0.72
C ASN A 117 2.02 8.59 -1.38
N ASP A 118 3.22 8.84 -1.94
CA ASP A 118 3.53 10.06 -2.69
C ASP A 118 2.53 10.41 -3.81
N ARG A 119 1.97 9.38 -4.47
CA ARG A 119 0.99 9.59 -5.55
C ARG A 119 -0.39 9.88 -5.01
N LEU A 120 -0.75 9.29 -3.89
CA LEU A 120 -2.02 9.52 -3.20
C LEU A 120 -2.03 10.91 -2.59
N ASP A 121 -0.96 11.32 -1.91
CA ASP A 121 -0.81 12.67 -1.33
C ASP A 121 -0.95 13.75 -2.40
N ARG A 122 -0.19 13.64 -3.49
CA ARG A 122 -0.31 14.57 -4.64
C ARG A 122 -1.70 14.56 -5.26
N ARG A 123 -2.45 13.45 -5.16
CA ARG A 123 -3.83 13.38 -5.67
C ARG A 123 -4.79 14.04 -4.67
N ALA A 124 -4.61 13.85 -3.38
CA ALA A 124 -5.37 14.51 -2.32
C ALA A 124 -5.19 16.03 -2.41
N GLU A 125 -3.95 16.53 -2.49
CA GLU A 125 -3.67 17.96 -2.65
C GLU A 125 -4.37 18.59 -3.86
N ARG A 126 -4.38 17.89 -5.01
CA ARG A 126 -5.06 18.38 -6.22
C ARG A 126 -6.57 18.41 -6.07
N VAL A 127 -7.14 17.52 -5.27
CA VAL A 127 -8.57 17.53 -4.96
C VAL A 127 -8.89 18.69 -4.03
N SER A 128 -8.09 18.91 -2.98
CA SER A 128 -8.27 20.03 -2.05
C SER A 128 -8.18 21.38 -2.77
N ARG A 129 -7.12 21.62 -3.55
CA ARG A 129 -6.96 22.87 -4.31
C ARG A 129 -8.09 23.16 -5.30
N ARG A 130 -8.73 22.13 -5.84
CA ARG A 130 -9.87 22.29 -6.76
C ARG A 130 -11.17 22.62 -6.06
N ALA A 131 -11.28 22.37 -4.76
CA ALA A 131 -12.45 22.75 -3.99
C ALA A 131 -12.30 24.12 -3.31
N GLU A 132 -11.08 24.63 -3.20
CA GLU A 132 -10.80 26.00 -2.77
C GLU A 132 -11.00 27.04 -3.91
N GLN A 133 -11.15 26.59 -5.16
CA GLN A 133 -11.44 27.41 -6.36
C GLN A 133 -12.93 27.42 -6.68
#